data_AF-A0A7V9KXW8-F1
#
_entry.id   AF-A0A7V9KXW8-F1
#
_cell.length_a   1.000
_cell.length_b   1.000
_cell.length_c   1.000
_cell.angle_alpha   90.00
_cell.angle_beta   90.00
_cell.angle_gamma   90.00
#
_symmetry.space_group_name_H-M   'P 1'
#
loop_
_entity.id
_entity.type
_entity.pdbx_description
1 polymer ?
#
loop_
_entity_poly.entity_id
_entity_poly.type
_entity_poly.pdbx_seq_one_letter_code
_entity_poly.pdbx_strand_id
1 'polypeptide(L)' 'MRAVRCWCDELVAAENDQRLVEVLRDHVSEAHPDEGRTDDDLRERVAAEAEEPEEKPPWAY' A
#
# COMPACT_ATOMS: atom_id res chain seq x y z
N MET A 1 0.16 7.61 -10.39
CA MET A 1 -0.27 7.29 -9.01
C MET A 1 -0.66 5.83 -9.00
N ARG A 2 -0.29 5.12 -7.95
CA ARG A 2 -0.48 3.68 -7.77
C ARG A 2 -1.10 3.46 -6.40
N ALA A 3 -2.06 2.56 -6.30
CA ALA A 3 -2.75 2.27 -5.04
C ALA A 3 -2.77 0.77 -4.77
N VAL A 4 -2.73 0.39 -3.50
CA VAL A 4 -2.83 -1.00 -3.04
C VAL A 4 -3.64 -1.05 -1.75
N ARG A 5 -4.42 -2.12 -1.56
CA ARG A 5 -5.10 -2.37 -0.29
C ARG A 5 -4.19 -3.13 0.68
N CYS A 6 -4.03 -2.56 1.88
CA CYS A 6 -3.46 -3.26 3.02
C CYS A 6 -4.35 -4.44 3.44
N TRP A 7 -3.80 -5.37 4.22
CA TRP A 7 -4.52 -6.50 4.81
C TRP A 7 -5.63 -6.10 5.79
N CYS A 8 -5.62 -4.85 6.26
CA CYS A 8 -6.67 -4.26 7.08
C CYS A 8 -7.77 -3.56 6.26
N ASP A 9 -7.81 -3.77 4.94
CA ASP A 9 -8.70 -3.12 3.97
C ASP A 9 -8.46 -1.61 3.76
N GLU A 10 -7.48 -1.00 4.44
CA GLU A 10 -7.10 0.40 4.18
C GLU A 10 -6.40 0.56 2.83
N LEU A 11 -6.83 1.56 2.05
CA LEU A 11 -6.23 1.87 0.75
C LEU A 11 -5.03 2.80 0.94
N VAL A 12 -3.86 2.35 0.48
CA VAL A 12 -2.63 3.13 0.47
C VAL A 12 -2.33 3.54 -0.97
N ALA A 13 -1.94 4.79 -1.19
CA ALA A 13 -1.61 5.30 -2.51
C ALA A 13 -0.30 6.09 -2.52
N ALA A 14 0.44 5.99 -3.62
CA ALA A 14 1.72 6.66 -3.80
C ALA A 14 1.97 7.03 -5.28
N GLU A 15 3.03 7.77 -5.53
CA GLU A 15 3.42 8.21 -6.88
C GLU A 15 3.83 7.05 -7.81
N ASN A 16 4.48 6.02 -7.26
CA ASN A 16 5.02 4.85 -7.97
C ASN A 16 5.12 3.64 -7.02
N ASP A 17 5.45 2.46 -7.56
CA ASP A 17 5.47 1.19 -6.82
C ASP A 17 6.54 1.16 -5.71
N GLN A 18 7.70 1.77 -5.93
CA GLN A 18 8.74 1.87 -4.88
C GLN A 18 8.23 2.66 -3.69
N ARG A 19 7.66 3.84 -3.96
CA ARG A 19 7.05 4.68 -2.93
C ARG A 19 5.86 4.02 -2.28
N LEU A 20 5.09 3.22 -3.03
CA LEU A 20 3.94 2.49 -2.50
C LEU A 20 4.36 1.44 -1.48
N VAL A 21 5.47 0.73 -1.72
CA VAL A 21 6.06 -0.22 -0.75
C VAL A 21 6.52 0.51 0.51
N GLU A 22 7.18 1.67 0.37
CA GLU A 22 7.63 2.47 1.52
C GLU A 22 6.44 2.93 2.39
N VAL A 23 5.38 3.47 1.77
CA VAL A 23 4.19 3.94 2.50
C VAL A 23 3.42 2.76 3.12
N LEU A 24 3.28 1.65 2.40
CA LEU A 24 2.66 0.44 2.94
C LEU A 24 3.45 -0.13 4.12
N ARG A 25 4.78 -0.07 4.06
CA ARG A 25 5.66 -0.48 5.16
C ARG A 25 5.48 0.37 6.40
N ASP A 26 5.43 1.68 6.23
CA ASP A 26 5.21 2.64 7.31
C ASP A 26 3.86 2.35 7.99
N HIS A 27 2.79 2.27 7.20
CA HIS A 27 1.45 1.91 7.67
C HIS A 27 1.44 0.57 8.42
N VAL A 28 2.04 -0.49 7.87
CA VAL A 28 2.08 -1.81 8.53
C VAL A 28 2.91 -1.75 9.81
N SER A 29 4.01 -1.01 9.84
CA SER A 29 4.83 -0.87 11.05
C SER A 29 4.11 -0.10 12.17
N GLU A 30 3.27 0.88 11.82
CA GLU A 30 2.53 1.70 12.79
C GLU A 30 1.20 1.05 13.23
N ALA A 31 0.41 0.56 12.26
CA ALA A 31 -0.91 0.00 12.50
C ALA A 31 -0.88 -1.50 12.85
N HIS A 32 0.16 -2.22 12.44
CA HIS A 32 0.28 -3.68 12.56
C HIS A 32 1.66 -4.16 13.07
N PRO A 33 2.19 -3.62 14.18
CA PRO A 33 3.53 -3.95 14.66
C PRO A 33 3.72 -5.44 15.02
N ASP A 34 2.65 -6.14 15.39
CA ASP A 34 2.67 -7.55 15.78
C ASP A 34 2.49 -8.54 14.60
N GLU A 35 2.12 -8.07 13.39
CA GLU A 35 1.89 -8.96 12.24
C GLU A 35 3.19 -9.46 11.57
N GLY A 36 4.34 -8.84 11.87
CA GLY A 36 5.65 -9.33 11.43
C GLY A 36 5.84 -9.41 9.91
N ARG A 37 5.10 -8.59 9.14
CA ARG A 37 5.21 -8.57 7.67
C ARG A 37 6.61 -8.13 7.25
N THR A 38 7.21 -8.89 6.35
CA THR A 38 8.53 -8.56 5.83
C THR A 38 8.42 -7.61 4.64
N ASP A 39 9.51 -6.91 4.37
CA ASP A 39 9.63 -6.02 3.20
C ASP A 39 9.42 -6.77 1.86
N ASP A 40 9.62 -8.09 1.83
CA ASP A 40 9.34 -8.95 0.68
C ASP A 40 7.84 -9.19 0.48
N ASP A 41 7.09 -9.46 1.57
CA ASP A 41 5.63 -9.59 1.55
C ASP A 41 4.96 -8.32 1.00
N LEU A 42 5.49 -7.14 1.38
CA LEU A 42 5.00 -5.86 0.92
C LEU A 42 5.24 -5.68 -0.59
N ARG A 43 6.41 -6.07 -1.08
CA ARG A 43 6.73 -6.01 -2.52
C ARG A 43 5.86 -6.95 -3.33
N GLU A 44 5.65 -8.18 -2.86
CA GLU A 44 4.80 -9.15 -3.54
C GLU A 44 3.36 -8.65 -3.61
N ARG A 45 2.86 -8.09 -2.50
CA ARG A 45 1.53 -7.48 -2.43
C ARG A 45 1.35 -6.34 -3.42
N VAL A 46 2.31 -5.41 -3.47
CA VAL A 46 2.30 -4.30 -4.43
C VAL A 46 2.39 -4.81 -5.87
N ALA A 47 3.26 -5.76 -6.16
CA ALA A 47 3.40 -6.31 -7.51
C ALA A 47 2.13 -7.04 -7.99
N ALA A 48 1.42 -7.70 -7.09
CA ALA A 48 0.21 -8.48 -7.40
C ALA A 48 -1.06 -7.61 -7.47
N GLU A 49 -1.22 -6.67 -6.54
CA GLU A 49 -2.49 -5.96 -6.32
C GLU A 49 -2.41 -4.46 -6.56
N ALA A 50 -1.23 -3.88 -6.81
CA ALA A 50 -1.18 -2.45 -7.07
C ALA A 50 -1.79 -2.12 -8.43
N GLU A 51 -2.77 -1.24 -8.41
CA GLU A 51 -3.54 -0.77 -9.56
C GLU A 51 -3.30 0.73 -9.79
N GLU A 52 -3.43 1.17 -11.04
CA GLU A 52 -3.60 2.59 -11.32
C GLU A 52 -5.04 2.95 -10.94
N PRO A 53 -5.28 3.91 -10.03
CA PRO A 53 -6.64 4.25 -9.64
C PRO A 53 -7.38 4.79 -10.88
N GLU A 54 -8.39 4.05 -11.36
CA GLU A 54 -9.17 4.39 -12.57
C GLU A 54 -9.92 5.72 -12.41
N GLU A 55 -10.23 6.10 -11.17
CA GLU A 55 -10.80 7.38 -10.80
C GLU A 55 -10.09 7.89 -9.55
N LYS A 56 -9.80 9.20 -9.50
CA LYS A 56 -9.34 9.83 -8.25
C LYS A 56 -10.31 9.40 -7.14
N PRO A 57 -9.85 8.71 -6.09
CA PRO A 57 -10.76 8.29 -5.05
C PRO A 57 -11.44 9.52 -4.46
N PRO A 58 -12.72 9.45 -4.05
CA PRO A 58 -13.55 10.61 -3.70
C PRO A 58 -13.05 11.42 -2.49
N TRP A 59 -12.03 10.93 -1.79
CA TRP A 59 -11.34 11.58 -0.67
C TRP A 59 -10.08 12.35 -1.08
N ALA A 60 -9.66 12.29 -2.35
CA ALA A 60 -8.56 13.10 -2.89
C ALA A 60 -9.12 14.43 -3.43
N TYR A 61 -9.44 15.37 -2.53
CA TYR A 61 -9.74 16.77 -2.87
C TYR A 61 -8.85 17.73 -2.08
#